data_AF-A0A8K0Y2V2-F1
#
_entry.id   AF-A0A8K0Y2V2-F1
#
_cell.length_a   1.000
_cell.length_b   1.000
_cell.length_c   1.000
_cell.angle_alpha   90.00
_cell.angle_beta   90.00
_cell.angle_gamma   90.00
#
_symmetry.space_group_name_H-M   'P 1'
#
loop_
_entity.id
_entity.type
_entity.pdbx_description
1 polymer ?
#
loop_
_entity_poly.entity_id
_entity_poly.type
_entity_poly.pdbx_seq_one_letter_code
_entity_poly.pdbx_strand_id
1 'polypeptide(L)'
;MTSPGKIQRILPAALRVALLQARFASGDQETDNLLEAARLRILAPKQEERGEGLEKLWDAFERIKTLEPGANKKDMADAMLDHAARPGSQLRASLAAEADALTKIGNTHRIRHSETWQEPLETSLQVDYLFTRLFAFIYLQLKASGRAA
;
A
#
# COMPACT_ATOMS: atom_id res chain seq x y z
N MET A 1 -6.19 24.75 -18.41
CA MET A 1 -4.81 25.17 -18.73
C MET A 1 -4.21 25.78 -17.48
N THR A 2 -3.22 25.14 -16.86
CA THR A 2 -2.53 25.64 -15.65
C THR A 2 -1.10 26.02 -16.04
N SER A 3 -0.56 27.08 -15.40
CA SER A 3 0.64 27.85 -15.80
C SER A 3 1.86 27.06 -16.32
N PRO A 4 2.64 27.65 -17.25
CA PRO A 4 3.87 27.05 -17.75
C PRO A 4 4.90 26.89 -16.62
N GLY A 5 5.45 25.68 -16.47
CA GLY A 5 6.59 25.40 -15.58
C GLY A 5 6.38 24.33 -14.50
N LYS A 6 5.17 23.76 -14.33
CA LYS A 6 4.95 22.64 -13.41
C LYS A 6 4.95 21.31 -14.17
N ILE A 7 5.99 20.50 -13.97
CA ILE A 7 6.02 19.10 -14.41
C ILE A 7 5.01 18.33 -13.58
N GLN A 8 3.88 17.92 -14.19
CA GLN A 8 2.86 17.12 -13.54
C GLN A 8 2.98 15.66 -14.00
N ARG A 9 3.19 14.75 -13.05
CA ARG A 9 3.27 13.32 -13.34
C ARG A 9 1.90 12.74 -13.67
N ILE A 10 1.82 11.92 -14.71
CA ILE A 10 0.61 11.19 -15.09
C ILE A 10 0.77 9.72 -14.71
N LEU A 11 0.19 9.31 -13.57
CA LEU A 11 -0.04 7.89 -13.26
C LEU A 11 -1.12 7.32 -14.21
N PRO A 12 -1.19 5.99 -14.41
CA PRO A 12 -2.30 5.35 -15.12
C PRO A 12 -3.64 5.89 -14.61
N ALA A 13 -4.54 6.28 -15.52
CA ALA A 13 -5.70 7.11 -15.17
C ALA A 13 -6.59 6.47 -14.10
N ALA A 14 -6.83 5.17 -14.19
CA ALA A 14 -7.64 4.44 -13.20
C ALA A 14 -7.02 4.47 -11.79
N LEU A 15 -5.70 4.28 -11.69
CA LEU A 15 -4.99 4.37 -10.41
C LEU A 15 -5.00 5.79 -9.86
N ARG A 16 -4.82 6.80 -10.72
CA ARG A 16 -4.87 8.20 -10.31
C ARG A 16 -6.24 8.57 -9.74
N VAL A 17 -7.33 8.10 -10.35
CA VAL A 17 -8.69 8.34 -9.85
C VAL A 17 -8.89 7.66 -8.50
N ALA A 18 -8.51 6.38 -8.37
CA ALA A 18 -8.59 5.66 -7.11
C ALA A 18 -7.78 6.36 -5.99
N LEU A 19 -6.57 6.82 -6.29
CA LEU A 19 -5.73 7.58 -5.35
C LEU A 19 -6.36 8.93 -4.98
N LEU A 20 -6.92 9.67 -5.93
CA LEU A 20 -7.47 10.99 -5.61
C LEU A 20 -8.79 10.92 -4.84
N GLN A 21 -9.58 9.87 -5.07
CA GLN A 21 -10.91 9.72 -4.49
C GLN A 21 -10.96 8.85 -3.24
N ALA A 22 -9.94 8.03 -2.99
CA ALA A 22 -9.89 7.18 -1.80
C ALA A 22 -10.07 8.02 -0.53
N ARG A 23 -11.00 7.58 0.31
CA ARG A 23 -11.18 8.07 1.67
C ARG A 23 -10.96 6.91 2.61
N PHE A 24 -9.96 7.02 3.49
CA PHE A 24 -9.64 5.98 4.45
C PHE A 24 -10.35 6.25 5.78
N ALA A 25 -10.95 5.21 6.33
CA ALA A 25 -11.56 5.18 7.64
C ALA A 25 -11.30 3.80 8.24
N SER A 26 -10.02 3.51 8.50
CA SER A 26 -9.60 2.19 8.98
C SER A 26 -10.04 1.88 10.41
N GLY A 27 -10.41 2.91 11.16
CA GLY A 27 -10.66 2.82 12.60
C GLY A 27 -9.39 2.96 13.44
N ASP A 28 -8.22 3.09 12.81
CA ASP A 28 -6.93 3.37 13.44
C ASP A 28 -6.33 4.65 12.84
N GLN A 29 -6.29 5.72 13.64
CA GLN A 29 -5.89 7.05 13.16
C GLN A 29 -4.48 7.07 12.55
N GLU A 30 -3.56 6.29 13.10
CA GLU A 30 -2.19 6.22 12.58
C GLU A 30 -2.14 5.54 11.21
N THR A 31 -2.91 4.46 11.00
CA THR A 31 -3.07 3.82 9.69
C THR A 31 -3.63 4.82 8.68
N ASP A 32 -4.66 5.58 9.03
CA ASP A 32 -5.26 6.58 8.14
C ASP A 32 -4.26 7.70 7.79
N ASN A 33 -3.47 8.17 8.76
CA ASN A 33 -2.41 9.16 8.53
C ASN A 33 -1.34 8.66 7.56
N LEU A 34 -0.91 7.40 7.70
CA LEU A 34 0.08 6.78 6.82
C LEU A 34 -0.46 6.65 5.39
N LEU A 35 -1.71 6.24 5.22
CA LEU A 35 -2.34 6.09 3.92
C LEU A 35 -2.50 7.44 3.21
N GLU A 36 -2.92 8.49 3.93
CA GLU A 36 -2.98 9.85 3.37
C GLU A 36 -1.59 10.40 3.02
N ALA A 37 -0.61 10.19 3.90
CA ALA A 37 0.77 10.58 3.64
C ALA A 37 1.35 9.92 2.39
N ALA A 38 1.11 8.61 2.22
CA ALA A 38 1.52 7.84 1.05
C ALA A 38 0.91 8.38 -0.25
N ARG A 39 -0.40 8.63 -0.23
CA ARG A 39 -1.20 9.13 -1.36
C ARG A 39 -0.77 10.51 -1.84
N LEU A 40 -0.41 11.40 -0.92
CA LEU A 40 0.08 12.73 -1.27
C LEU A 40 1.50 12.68 -1.84
N ARG A 41 2.38 11.89 -1.21
CA ARG A 41 3.80 11.80 -1.55
C ARG A 41 4.09 11.15 -2.89
N ILE A 42 3.32 10.13 -3.29
CA ILE A 42 3.55 9.46 -4.58
C ILE A 42 3.33 10.39 -5.79
N LEU A 43 2.57 11.47 -5.60
CA LEU A 43 2.32 12.49 -6.63
C LEU A 43 3.44 13.54 -6.72
N ALA A 44 4.41 13.51 -5.81
CA ALA A 44 5.50 14.47 -5.78
C ALA A 44 6.41 14.37 -7.03
N PRO A 45 6.91 15.50 -7.54
CA PRO A 45 7.83 15.50 -8.67
C PRO A 45 9.20 14.93 -8.30
N LYS A 46 9.64 15.06 -7.03
CA LYS A 46 10.91 14.52 -6.56
C LYS A 46 10.84 13.02 -6.29
N GLN A 47 11.89 12.28 -6.68
CA GLN A 47 11.94 10.82 -6.50
C GLN A 47 12.04 10.41 -5.03
N GLU A 48 12.81 11.14 -4.24
CA GLU A 48 12.97 10.90 -2.80
C GLU A 48 11.61 10.95 -2.07
N GLU A 49 10.83 12.01 -2.30
CA GLU A 49 9.49 12.17 -1.72
C GLU A 49 8.56 11.01 -2.14
N ARG A 50 8.68 10.49 -3.37
CA ARG A 50 7.92 9.30 -3.79
C ARG A 50 8.37 8.03 -3.07
N GLY A 51 9.66 7.88 -2.82
CA GLY A 51 10.22 6.79 -2.01
C GLY A 51 9.67 6.81 -0.59
N GLU A 52 9.61 7.99 0.04
CA GLU A 52 8.92 8.16 1.33
C GLU A 52 7.44 7.76 1.24
N GLY A 53 6.76 8.11 0.13
CA GLY A 53 5.38 7.70 -0.10
C GLY A 53 5.21 6.18 -0.13
N LEU A 54 6.14 5.47 -0.76
CA LEU A 54 6.18 4.00 -0.76
C LEU A 54 6.42 3.43 0.63
N GLU A 55 7.37 4.00 1.39
CA GLU A 55 7.63 3.61 2.78
C GLU A 55 6.37 3.73 3.63
N LYS A 56 5.68 4.88 3.58
CA LYS A 56 4.44 5.09 4.35
C LYS A 56 3.33 4.12 3.96
N LEU A 57 3.23 3.77 2.68
CA LEU A 57 2.28 2.76 2.23
C LEU A 57 2.61 1.38 2.79
N TRP A 58 3.89 1.02 2.88
CA TRP A 58 4.34 -0.23 3.50
C TRP A 58 4.14 -0.24 5.02
N ASP A 59 4.37 0.87 5.69
CA ASP A 59 4.06 1.01 7.11
C ASP A 59 2.56 0.81 7.36
N ALA A 60 1.70 1.40 6.52
CA ALA A 60 0.26 1.17 6.58
C ALA A 60 -0.07 -0.32 6.33
N PHE A 61 0.58 -0.96 5.35
CA PHE A 61 0.40 -2.39 5.08
C PHE A 61 0.69 -3.28 6.32
N GLU A 62 1.78 -2.99 7.04
CA GLU A 62 2.11 -3.73 8.26
C GLU A 62 1.06 -3.53 9.37
N ARG A 63 0.48 -2.33 9.47
CA ARG A 63 -0.57 -2.04 10.46
C ARG A 63 -1.90 -2.68 10.12
N ILE A 64 -2.34 -2.64 8.85
CA ILE A 64 -3.66 -3.18 8.46
C ILE A 64 -3.78 -4.68 8.76
N LYS A 65 -2.66 -5.43 8.67
CA LYS A 65 -2.60 -6.86 9.01
C LYS A 65 -2.94 -7.15 10.48
N THR A 66 -2.95 -6.12 11.33
CA THR A 66 -3.20 -6.21 12.77
C THR A 66 -4.44 -5.42 13.23
N LEU A 67 -5.35 -5.05 12.32
CA LEU A 67 -6.59 -4.37 12.70
C LEU A 67 -7.72 -5.32 13.13
N GLU A 68 -7.69 -6.56 12.64
CA GLU A 68 -8.68 -7.56 13.01
C GLU A 68 -8.39 -8.17 14.39
N PRO A 69 -9.42 -8.58 15.15
CA PRO A 69 -9.22 -9.40 16.34
C PRO A 69 -8.56 -10.75 16.00
N GLY A 70 -7.62 -11.22 16.83
CA GLY A 70 -6.98 -12.52 16.65
C GLY A 70 -6.04 -12.86 17.81
N ALA A 71 -5.77 -14.16 18.01
CA ALA A 71 -4.88 -14.61 19.10
C ALA A 71 -3.40 -14.34 18.79
N ASN A 72 -3.05 -14.26 17.51
CA ASN A 72 -1.72 -13.93 17.04
C ASN A 72 -1.78 -13.15 15.71
N LYS A 73 -0.65 -12.56 15.28
CA LYS A 73 -0.58 -11.74 14.05
C LYS A 73 -0.98 -12.50 12.78
N LYS A 74 -0.76 -13.81 12.72
CA LYS A 74 -1.14 -14.63 11.57
C LYS A 74 -2.67 -14.71 11.48
N ASP A 75 -3.34 -14.99 12.60
CA ASP A 75 -4.81 -15.07 12.65
C ASP A 75 -5.46 -13.73 12.25
N MET A 76 -4.89 -12.61 12.72
CA MET A 76 -5.38 -11.26 12.37
C MET A 76 -5.22 -10.98 10.87
N ALA A 77 -4.08 -11.34 10.28
CA ALA A 77 -3.83 -11.19 8.85
C ALA A 77 -4.74 -12.12 8.02
N ASP A 78 -5.02 -13.33 8.51
CA ASP A 78 -5.94 -14.25 7.84
C ASP A 78 -7.39 -13.72 7.86
N ALA A 79 -7.84 -13.15 8.98
CA ALA A 79 -9.14 -12.50 9.08
C ALA A 79 -9.26 -11.28 8.15
N MET A 80 -8.19 -10.49 8.00
CA MET A 80 -8.16 -9.38 7.04
C MET A 80 -8.47 -9.87 5.62
N LEU A 81 -7.80 -10.95 5.19
CA LEU A 81 -7.95 -11.52 3.86
C LEU A 81 -9.33 -12.16 3.63
N ASP A 82 -9.98 -12.64 4.70
CA ASP A 82 -11.31 -13.26 4.64
C ASP A 82 -12.41 -12.25 4.30
N HIS A 83 -12.21 -10.95 4.57
CA HIS A 83 -13.10 -9.89 4.09
C HIS A 83 -13.12 -9.83 2.56
N ALA A 84 -11.95 -9.95 1.92
CA ALA A 84 -11.80 -9.78 0.47
C ALA A 84 -12.15 -11.03 -0.35
N ALA A 85 -12.07 -12.23 0.24
CA ALA A 85 -12.39 -13.47 -0.44
C ALA A 85 -12.83 -14.57 0.53
N ARG A 86 -13.80 -15.38 0.10
CA ARG A 86 -14.31 -16.49 0.94
C ARG A 86 -13.19 -17.44 1.37
N PRO A 87 -13.16 -17.85 2.65
CA PRO A 87 -12.24 -18.88 3.14
C PRO A 87 -12.29 -20.15 2.28
N GLY A 88 -11.12 -20.72 1.98
CA GLY A 88 -10.98 -21.92 1.14
C GLY A 88 -11.11 -21.71 -0.38
N SER A 89 -11.43 -20.50 -0.84
CA SER A 89 -11.47 -20.20 -2.28
C SER A 89 -10.07 -20.06 -2.90
N GLN A 90 -9.96 -20.31 -4.22
CA GLN A 90 -8.70 -20.10 -4.94
C GLN A 90 -8.23 -18.64 -4.87
N LEU A 91 -9.17 -17.67 -5.00
CA LEU A 91 -8.84 -16.26 -4.87
C LEU A 91 -8.28 -15.93 -3.48
N ARG A 92 -8.84 -16.50 -2.42
CA ARG A 92 -8.34 -16.32 -1.05
C ARG A 92 -6.92 -16.85 -0.87
N ALA A 93 -6.59 -17.98 -1.51
CA ALA A 93 -5.23 -18.51 -1.54
C ALA A 93 -4.28 -17.59 -2.33
N SER A 94 -4.72 -17.05 -3.47
CA SER A 94 -3.94 -16.07 -4.26
C SER A 94 -3.67 -14.79 -3.48
N LEU A 95 -4.65 -14.26 -2.74
CA LEU A 95 -4.46 -13.06 -1.91
C LEU A 95 -3.50 -13.31 -0.73
N ALA A 96 -3.50 -14.51 -0.15
CA ALA A 96 -2.51 -14.89 0.86
C ALA A 96 -1.09 -14.93 0.30
N ALA A 97 -0.91 -15.56 -0.86
CA ALA A 97 0.38 -15.60 -1.55
C ALA A 97 0.87 -14.20 -1.93
N GLU A 98 -0.05 -13.33 -2.36
CA GLU A 98 0.25 -11.92 -2.65
C GLU A 98 0.70 -11.15 -1.41
N ALA A 99 0.00 -11.30 -0.28
CA ALA A 99 0.37 -10.67 0.99
C ALA A 99 1.75 -11.13 1.49
N ASP A 100 2.07 -12.42 1.35
CA ASP A 100 3.37 -12.97 1.69
C ASP A 100 4.48 -12.44 0.77
N ALA A 101 4.22 -12.37 -0.54
CA ALA A 101 5.15 -11.79 -1.52
C ALA A 101 5.43 -10.31 -1.22
N LEU A 102 4.39 -9.52 -0.92
CA LEU A 102 4.54 -8.11 -0.53
C LEU A 102 5.31 -7.97 0.79
N THR A 103 5.08 -8.84 1.77
CA THR A 103 5.85 -8.84 3.01
C THR A 103 7.34 -9.12 2.75
N LYS A 104 7.65 -10.12 1.91
CA LYS A 104 9.03 -10.45 1.53
C LYS A 104 9.72 -9.30 0.80
N ILE A 105 9.06 -8.70 -0.18
CA ILE A 105 9.62 -7.55 -0.94
C ILE A 105 9.97 -6.39 0.00
N GLY A 106 9.08 -6.06 0.94
CA GLY A 106 9.31 -4.97 1.91
C GLY A 106 10.48 -5.20 2.86
N ASN A 107 10.79 -6.46 3.15
CA ASN A 107 11.92 -6.83 4.02
C ASN A 107 13.24 -6.95 3.26
N THR A 108 13.20 -7.36 1.98
CA THR A 108 14.40 -7.59 1.15
C THR A 108 14.96 -6.30 0.58
N HIS A 109 14.11 -5.38 0.14
CA HIS A 109 14.54 -4.12 -0.47
C HIS A 109 14.55 -2.99 0.54
N ARG A 110 15.38 -1.97 0.28
CA ARG A 110 15.52 -0.77 1.11
C ARG A 110 14.29 0.15 0.96
N ILE A 111 13.14 -0.35 1.42
CA ILE A 111 11.83 0.31 1.34
C ILE A 111 11.38 0.77 2.73
N ARG A 112 11.65 -0.03 3.76
CA ARG A 112 11.38 0.27 5.17
C ARG A 112 12.60 -0.13 6.00
N HIS A 113 12.93 0.65 7.03
CA HIS A 113 14.06 0.44 7.95
C HIS A 113 15.31 -0.03 7.22
N SER A 114 16.09 0.92 6.69
CA SER A 114 17.26 0.56 5.90
C SER A 114 18.31 -0.16 6.73
N GLU A 115 18.47 -1.45 6.47
CA GLU A 115 19.62 -2.23 6.89
C GLU A 115 20.68 -2.19 5.78
N THR A 116 21.96 -2.33 6.13
CA THR A 116 23.07 -2.16 5.17
C THR A 116 23.11 -3.22 4.07
N TRP A 117 22.44 -4.35 4.27
CA TRP A 117 22.37 -5.47 3.33
C TRP A 117 21.17 -5.43 2.38
N GLN A 118 20.22 -4.51 2.56
CA GLN A 118 19.04 -4.44 1.72
C GLN A 118 19.36 -3.83 0.36
N GLU A 119 18.83 -4.43 -0.71
CA GLU A 119 19.00 -3.96 -2.07
C GLU A 119 18.17 -2.67 -2.30
N PRO A 120 18.78 -1.57 -2.77
CA PRO A 120 18.03 -0.35 -3.05
C PRO A 120 17.16 -0.50 -4.29
N LEU A 121 16.06 0.27 -4.34
CA LEU A 121 15.35 0.49 -5.60
C LEU A 121 16.17 1.44 -6.48
N GLU A 122 16.36 1.07 -7.74
CA GLU A 122 17.23 1.77 -8.69
C GLU A 122 16.48 2.84 -9.50
N THR A 123 15.19 2.62 -9.78
CA THR A 123 14.43 3.46 -10.69
C THR A 123 13.12 3.93 -10.11
N SER A 124 12.65 5.10 -10.57
CA SER A 124 11.31 5.57 -10.22
C SER A 124 10.22 4.60 -10.66
N LEU A 125 10.38 3.92 -11.81
CA LEU A 125 9.43 2.93 -12.31
C LEU A 125 9.23 1.77 -11.34
N GLN A 126 10.28 1.30 -10.65
CA GLN A 126 10.15 0.26 -9.63
C GLN A 126 9.34 0.76 -8.43
N VAL A 127 9.59 2.00 -7.98
CA VAL A 127 8.80 2.64 -6.91
C VAL A 127 7.33 2.72 -7.29
N ASP A 128 7.03 3.18 -8.51
CA ASP A 128 5.64 3.33 -8.96
C ASP A 128 4.93 1.99 -9.13
N TYR A 129 5.63 0.98 -9.64
CA TYR A 129 5.12 -0.38 -9.76
C TYR A 129 4.75 -0.96 -8.38
N LEU A 130 5.69 -0.91 -7.42
CA LEU A 130 5.47 -1.43 -6.08
C LEU A 130 4.39 -0.66 -5.34
N PHE A 131 4.38 0.67 -5.46
CA PHE A 131 3.33 1.50 -4.89
C PHE A 131 1.96 1.11 -5.45
N THR A 132 1.85 1.00 -6.77
CA THR A 132 0.59 0.63 -7.45
C THR A 132 0.09 -0.73 -6.99
N ARG A 133 0.98 -1.72 -6.97
CA ARG A 133 0.66 -3.10 -6.57
C ARG A 133 0.18 -3.16 -5.12
N LEU A 134 0.94 -2.56 -4.21
CA LEU A 134 0.60 -2.55 -2.78
C LEU A 134 -0.67 -1.74 -2.51
N PHE A 135 -0.83 -0.59 -3.16
CA PHE A 135 -2.01 0.26 -3.00
C PHE A 135 -3.27 -0.46 -3.44
N ALA A 136 -3.24 -1.13 -4.60
CA ALA A 136 -4.38 -1.91 -5.09
C ALA A 136 -4.76 -3.03 -4.10
N PHE A 137 -3.76 -3.70 -3.53
CA PHE A 137 -3.97 -4.72 -2.51
C PHE A 137 -4.62 -4.15 -1.24
N ILE A 138 -4.05 -3.09 -0.66
CA ILE A 138 -4.59 -2.43 0.55
C ILE A 138 -6.00 -1.92 0.29
N TYR A 139 -6.22 -1.25 -0.85
CA TYR A 139 -7.52 -0.67 -1.19
C TYR A 139 -8.59 -1.74 -1.31
N LEU A 140 -8.28 -2.91 -1.88
CA LEU A 140 -9.17 -4.07 -1.89
C LEU A 140 -9.55 -4.50 -0.46
N GLN A 141 -8.57 -4.68 0.43
CA GLN A 141 -8.83 -5.11 1.82
C GLN A 141 -9.70 -4.10 2.58
N LEU A 142 -9.38 -2.81 2.45
CA LEU A 142 -10.13 -1.75 3.13
C LEU A 142 -11.55 -1.61 2.56
N LYS A 143 -11.74 -1.71 1.23
CA LYS A 143 -13.09 -1.70 0.66
C LYS A 143 -13.91 -2.90 1.09
N ALA A 144 -13.31 -4.09 1.06
CA ALA A 144 -14.00 -5.32 1.43
C ALA A 144 -14.46 -5.32 2.90
N SER A 145 -13.73 -4.62 3.77
CA SER A 145 -14.07 -4.46 5.19
C SER A 145 -14.85 -3.17 5.51
N GLY A 146 -15.27 -2.39 4.51
CA GLY A 146 -16.04 -1.15 4.70
C GLY A 146 -15.24 0.03 5.26
N ARG A 147 -13.90 -0.03 5.20
CA ARG A 147 -12.94 0.95 5.72
C ARG A 147 -12.37 1.91 4.66
N ALA A 148 -12.85 1.82 3.42
CA ALA A 148 -12.52 2.76 2.36
C ALA A 148 -13.71 3.00 1.41
N ALA A 149 -13.83 4.24 0.92
CA ALA A 149 -14.78 4.64 -0.12
C ALA A 149 -14.09 4.91 -1.46
#